data_AF-A0A3D4MIN3-F1
#
_entry.id   AF-A0A3D4MIN3-F1
#
_cell.length_a   1.000
_cell.length_b   1.000
_cell.length_c   1.000
_cell.angle_alpha   90.00
_cell.angle_beta   90.00
_cell.angle_gamma   90.00
#
_symmetry.space_group_name_H-M   'P 1'
#
loop_
_entity.id
_entity.type
_entity.pdbx_description
1 polymer ?
#
loop_
_entity_poly.entity_id
_entity_poly.type
_entity_poly.pdbx_seq_one_letter_code
_entity_poly.pdbx_strand_id
1 'polypeptide(L)'
;QKLLARGQRLTELLKQPQFSPLPFEEQVVSIFSGVNGYLDALPVADVNKYEAQMLSAIRTQAPAILKSIRDEQKISDDTKAAIEKFLEEFSGSFVSSKKAA
;
A
#
# COMPACT_ATOMS: atom_id res chain seq x y z
N GLN A 1 -9.37 20.12 -6.62
CA GLN A 1 -9.66 18.81 -7.27
C GLN A 1 -8.79 17.66 -6.73
N LYS A 2 -8.48 17.57 -5.42
CA LYS A 2 -7.70 16.43 -4.87
C LYS A 2 -8.51 15.13 -4.78
N LEU A 3 -9.80 15.22 -4.45
CA LEU A 3 -10.68 14.06 -4.30
C LEU A 3 -10.86 13.25 -5.60
N LEU A 4 -10.99 13.93 -6.75
CA LEU A 4 -11.12 13.27 -8.06
C LEU A 4 -9.86 12.48 -8.43
N ALA A 5 -8.69 13.07 -8.20
CA ALA A 5 -7.40 12.43 -8.47
C ALA A 5 -7.18 11.20 -7.55
N ARG A 6 -7.59 11.28 -6.28
CA ARG A 6 -7.55 10.14 -5.37
C ARG A 6 -8.55 9.05 -5.75
N GLY A 7 -9.77 9.44 -6.14
CA GLY A 7 -10.80 8.51 -6.62
C GLY A 7 -10.30 7.65 -7.79
N GLN A 8 -9.64 8.26 -8.78
CA GLN A 8 -9.04 7.52 -9.91
C GLN A 8 -7.99 6.50 -9.47
N ARG A 9 -7.14 6.84 -8.48
CA ARG A 9 -6.12 5.93 -7.96
C ARG A 9 -6.72 4.79 -7.16
N LEU A 10 -7.74 5.08 -6.35
CA LEU A 10 -8.48 4.05 -5.63
C LEU A 10 -9.17 3.09 -6.60
N THR A 11 -9.74 3.59 -7.70
CA THR A 11 -10.33 2.69 -8.71
C THR A 11 -9.31 1.81 -9.40
N GLU A 12 -8.08 2.28 -9.62
CA GLU A 12 -7.00 1.41 -10.13
C GLU A 12 -6.54 0.39 -9.09
N LEU A 13 -6.35 0.81 -7.84
CA LEU A 13 -5.93 -0.06 -6.73
C LEU A 13 -6.91 -1.23 -6.52
N LEU A 14 -8.19 -1.01 -6.75
CA LEU A 14 -9.22 -2.05 -6.64
C LEU A 14 -9.24 -3.02 -7.84
N LYS A 15 -8.46 -2.78 -8.90
CA LYS A 15 -8.36 -3.71 -10.05
C LYS A 15 -7.41 -4.85 -9.72
N GLN A 16 -7.98 -5.98 -9.35
CA GLN A 16 -7.23 -7.21 -9.14
C GLN A 16 -7.13 -8.03 -10.45
N PRO A 17 -5.95 -8.55 -10.80
CA PRO A 17 -5.84 -9.50 -11.89
C PRO A 17 -6.57 -10.80 -11.54
N GLN A 18 -7.06 -11.49 -12.56
CA GLN A 18 -7.78 -12.76 -12.38
C GLN A 18 -6.88 -13.78 -11.67
N PHE A 19 -7.45 -14.54 -10.73
CA PHE A 19 -6.76 -15.58 -9.94
C PHE A 19 -5.65 -15.08 -8.99
N SER A 20 -5.66 -13.80 -8.59
CA SER A 20 -4.72 -13.26 -7.61
C SER A 20 -5.43 -12.83 -6.31
N PRO A 21 -5.98 -13.77 -5.52
CA PRO A 21 -6.59 -13.43 -4.24
C PRO A 21 -5.53 -12.87 -3.28
N LEU A 22 -5.78 -11.67 -2.76
CA LEU A 22 -4.94 -11.08 -1.72
C LEU A 22 -5.40 -11.58 -0.33
N PRO A 23 -4.48 -12.00 0.57
CA PRO A 23 -4.79 -12.19 1.98
C PRO A 23 -5.43 -10.96 2.62
N PHE A 24 -6.26 -11.14 3.63
CA PHE A 24 -6.98 -10.06 4.30
C PHE A 24 -6.01 -8.97 4.82
N GLU A 25 -4.93 -9.39 5.48
CA GLU A 25 -3.89 -8.52 6.02
C GLU A 25 -3.22 -7.64 4.95
N GLU A 26 -3.05 -8.17 3.74
CA GLU A 26 -2.47 -7.45 2.62
C GLU A 26 -3.46 -6.47 1.98
N GLN A 27 -4.74 -6.88 1.87
CA GLN A 27 -5.80 -5.98 1.42
C GLN A 27 -5.93 -4.78 2.35
N VAL A 28 -5.84 -4.98 3.67
CA VAL A 28 -5.90 -3.90 4.66
C VAL A 28 -4.79 -2.88 4.41
N VAL A 29 -3.55 -3.33 4.19
CA VAL A 29 -2.42 -2.43 3.94
C VAL A 29 -2.56 -1.72 2.60
N SER A 30 -3.00 -2.42 1.54
CA SER A 30 -3.26 -1.81 0.23
C SER A 30 -4.28 -0.68 0.34
N ILE A 31 -5.45 -0.94 0.94
CA ILE A 31 -6.50 0.06 1.13
C ILE A 31 -6.02 1.21 2.02
N PHE A 32 -5.29 0.91 3.10
CA PHE A 32 -4.73 1.92 4.00
C PHE A 32 -3.82 2.90 3.23
N SER A 33 -2.99 2.39 2.31
CA SER A 33 -2.12 3.24 1.49
C SER A 33 -2.92 4.19 0.58
N GLY A 34 -4.04 3.72 0.01
CA GLY A 34 -4.89 4.51 -0.86
C GLY A 34 -5.73 5.56 -0.11
N VAL A 35 -6.29 5.21 1.04
CA VAL A 35 -7.13 6.11 1.85
C VAL A 35 -6.32 7.25 2.45
N ASN A 36 -5.10 6.95 2.94
CA ASN A 36 -4.22 7.94 3.55
C ASN A 36 -3.43 8.77 2.52
N GLY A 37 -3.55 8.48 1.22
CA GLY A 37 -3.01 9.32 0.16
C GLY A 37 -1.54 9.07 -0.19
N TYR A 38 -0.97 7.93 0.21
CA TYR A 38 0.40 7.53 -0.19
C TYR A 38 0.53 7.36 -1.71
N LEU A 39 -0.59 7.11 -2.40
CA LEU A 39 -0.66 6.99 -3.85
C LEU A 39 -0.82 8.34 -4.57
N ASP A 40 -1.10 9.44 -3.86
CA ASP A 40 -1.47 10.72 -4.49
C ASP A 40 -0.34 11.31 -5.34
N ALA A 41 0.92 11.09 -4.94
CA ALA A 41 2.10 11.56 -5.65
C ALA A 41 2.43 10.72 -6.90
N LEU A 42 1.82 9.54 -7.05
CA LEU A 42 2.11 8.61 -8.13
C LEU A 42 1.20 8.87 -9.33
N PRO A 43 1.71 8.73 -10.57
CA PRO A 43 0.85 8.60 -11.74
C PRO A 43 -0.06 7.38 -11.64
N VAL A 44 -1.28 7.50 -12.17
CA VAL A 44 -2.31 6.44 -12.14
C VAL A 44 -1.79 5.11 -12.70
N ALA A 45 -0.97 5.17 -13.76
CA ALA A 45 -0.38 3.99 -14.40
C ALA A 45 0.64 3.22 -13.52
N ASP A 46 1.15 3.84 -12.45
CA ASP A 46 2.12 3.22 -11.56
C ASP A 46 1.50 2.63 -10.29
N VAL A 47 0.20 2.86 -10.05
CA VAL A 47 -0.49 2.40 -8.83
C VAL A 47 -0.37 0.88 -8.66
N ASN A 48 -0.62 0.11 -9.72
CA ASN A 48 -0.55 -1.36 -9.66
C ASN A 48 0.89 -1.85 -9.43
N LYS A 49 1.89 -1.14 -9.98
CA LYS A 49 3.31 -1.46 -9.76
C LYS A 49 3.72 -1.16 -8.32
N TYR A 50 3.28 -0.02 -7.79
CA TYR A 50 3.49 0.36 -6.41
C TYR A 50 2.88 -0.68 -5.47
N GLU A 51 1.61 -1.06 -5.67
CA GLU A 51 0.95 -2.06 -4.84
C GLU A 51 1.71 -3.40 -4.85
N ALA A 52 2.05 -3.92 -6.03
CA ALA A 52 2.76 -5.19 -6.13
C ALA A 52 4.13 -5.17 -5.42
N GLN A 53 4.90 -4.09 -5.59
CA GLN A 53 6.19 -3.94 -4.92
C GLN A 53 6.04 -3.70 -3.41
N MET A 54 5.05 -2.92 -2.99
CA MET A 54 4.74 -2.67 -1.59
C MET A 54 4.36 -3.97 -0.87
N LEU A 55 3.51 -4.78 -1.49
CA LEU A 55 3.12 -6.10 -0.96
C LEU A 55 4.32 -7.05 -0.87
N SER A 56 5.22 -7.04 -1.85
CA SER A 56 6.48 -7.81 -1.78
C SER A 56 7.41 -7.31 -0.66
N ALA A 57 7.52 -5.99 -0.51
CA ALA A 57 8.36 -5.36 0.49
C ALA A 57 7.82 -5.61 1.91
N ILE A 58 6.52 -5.51 2.16
CA ILE A 58 5.97 -5.72 3.50
C ILE A 58 6.09 -7.19 3.95
N ARG A 59 5.93 -8.14 3.03
CA ARG A 59 6.16 -9.58 3.28
C ARG A 59 7.58 -9.88 3.73
N THR A 60 8.56 -9.11 3.26
CA THR A 60 9.99 -9.36 3.52
C THR A 60 10.55 -8.49 4.65
N GLN A 61 10.19 -7.22 4.70
CA GLN A 61 10.75 -6.23 5.61
C GLN A 61 9.94 -6.10 6.91
N ALA A 62 8.62 -6.27 6.85
CA ALA A 62 7.74 -6.07 8.00
C ALA A 62 6.62 -7.13 8.10
N PRO A 63 6.95 -8.45 8.07
CA PRO A 63 5.94 -9.51 8.17
C PRO A 63 5.19 -9.49 9.51
N ALA A 64 5.77 -8.89 10.54
CA ALA A 64 5.12 -8.71 11.84
C ALA A 64 3.85 -7.86 11.75
N ILE A 65 3.82 -6.84 10.88
CA ILE A 65 2.64 -5.99 10.66
C ILE A 65 1.49 -6.85 10.12
N LEU A 66 1.76 -7.67 9.10
CA LEU A 66 0.77 -8.57 8.50
C LEU A 66 0.23 -9.56 9.54
N LYS A 67 1.12 -10.10 10.40
CA LYS A 67 0.73 -11.01 11.47
C LYS A 67 -0.17 -10.33 12.50
N SER A 68 0.18 -9.12 12.96
CA SER A 68 -0.64 -8.36 13.91
C SER A 68 -2.04 -8.07 13.35
N ILE A 69 -2.15 -7.67 12.08
CA ILE A 69 -3.45 -7.44 11.44
C ILE A 69 -4.27 -8.73 11.39
N ARG A 70 -3.64 -9.85 11.04
CA ARG A 70 -4.30 -11.15 10.92
C ARG A 70 -4.79 -11.69 12.27
N ASP A 71 -3.97 -11.57 13.31
CA ASP A 71 -4.24 -12.14 14.64
C ASP A 71 -5.20 -11.24 15.45
N GLU A 72 -5.01 -9.92 15.41
CA GLU A 72 -5.82 -8.98 16.18
C GLU A 72 -7.11 -8.57 15.46
N GLN A 73 -7.17 -8.74 14.13
CA GLN A 73 -8.28 -8.31 13.26
C GLN A 73 -8.66 -6.83 13.40
N LYS A 74 -7.74 -6.01 13.93
CA LYS A 74 -7.88 -4.57 14.13
C LYS A 74 -6.56 -3.89 13.80
N ILE A 75 -6.64 -2.61 13.48
CA ILE A 75 -5.46 -1.74 13.38
C ILE A 75 -5.36 -1.00 14.71
N SER A 76 -4.56 -1.52 15.64
CA SER A 76 -4.18 -0.80 16.87
C SER A 76 -3.31 0.41 16.54
N ASP A 77 -3.17 1.35 17.46
CA ASP A 77 -2.34 2.55 17.25
C ASP A 77 -0.88 2.18 16.95
N ASP A 78 -0.35 1.15 17.61
CA ASP A 78 1.00 0.62 17.35
C ASP A 78 1.12 0.03 15.94
N THR A 79 0.14 -0.77 15.51
CA THR A 79 0.11 -1.35 14.16
C THR A 79 -0.03 -0.25 13.11
N LYS A 80 -0.85 0.77 13.38
CA LYS A 80 -1.01 1.93 12.51
C LYS A 80 0.31 2.67 12.33
N ALA A 81 1.00 2.99 13.42
CA ALA A 81 2.30 3.66 13.38
C ALA A 81 3.35 2.84 12.62
N ALA A 82 3.33 1.51 12.79
CA ALA A 82 4.21 0.62 12.04
C ALA A 82 3.91 0.61 10.53
N ILE A 83 2.63 0.59 10.15
CA ILE A 83 2.21 0.68 8.73
C ILE A 83 2.62 2.02 8.14
N GLU A 84 2.36 3.14 8.83
CA GLU A 84 2.71 4.48 8.37
C GLU A 84 4.22 4.60 8.14
N LYS A 85 5.03 4.18 9.11
CA LYS A 85 6.49 4.17 8.98
C LYS A 85 6.96 3.35 7.78
N PHE A 86 6.43 2.13 7.63
CA PHE A 86 6.77 1.28 6.49
C PHE A 86 6.39 1.93 5.15
N LEU A 87 5.19 2.52 5.05
CA LEU A 87 4.71 3.14 3.82
C LEU A 87 5.48 4.42 3.47
N GLU A 88 5.90 5.22 4.45
CA GLU A 88 6.75 6.39 4.25
C GLU A 88 8.12 5.99 3.70
N GLU A 89 8.79 5.03 4.34
CA GLU A 89 10.09 4.50 3.91
C GLU A 89 10.00 3.89 2.50
N PHE A 90 8.97 3.07 2.26
CA PHE A 90 8.75 2.44 0.97
C PHE A 90 8.42 3.46 -0.13
N SER A 91 7.51 4.40 0.11
CA SER A 91 7.12 5.42 -0.87
C SER A 91 8.30 6.30 -1.26
N GLY A 92 9.13 6.69 -0.29
CA GLY A 92 10.35 7.43 -0.54
C GLY A 92 11.34 6.65 -1.41
N SER A 93 11.54 5.38 -1.10
CA SER A 93 12.40 4.47 -1.88
C SER A 93 11.87 4.26 -3.30
N PHE A 94 10.57 4.04 -3.47
CA PHE A 94 9.92 3.81 -4.76
C PHE A 94 10.04 5.03 -5.69
N VAL A 95 9.77 6.23 -5.17
CA VAL A 95 9.89 7.48 -5.95
C VAL A 95 11.36 7.76 -6.32
N SER A 96 12.30 7.51 -5.41
CA SER A 96 13.73 7.66 -5.65
C SER A 96 14.23 6.69 -6.73
N SER A 97 13.84 5.41 -6.64
CA SER A 97 14.15 4.38 -7.63
C SER A 97 13.64 4.74 -9.03
N LYS A 98 12.42 5.30 -9.12
CA LYS A 98 11.84 5.75 -10.39
C LYS A 98 12.52 6.99 -10.98
N LYS A 99 13.17 7.81 -10.18
CA LYS A 99 13.92 8.98 -10.65
C LYS A 99 15.31 8.60 -11.20
N ALA A 100 15.82 7.44 -10.81
CA ALA A 100 17.11 6.92 -11.27
C ALA A 100 17.02 6.07 -12.56
N ALA A 101 15.81 5.74 -13.02
CA ALA A 101 15.50 4.97 -14.22
C ALA A 101 14.89 5.85 -15.33
#